data_AF-A0A9Q9HPX3-F1
#
_entry.id   AF-A0A9Q9HPX3-F1
#
_cell.length_a   1.000
_cell.length_b   1.000
_cell.length_c   1.000
_cell.angle_alpha   90.00
_cell.angle_beta   90.00
_cell.angle_gamma   90.00
#
_symmetry.space_group_name_H-M   'P 1'
#
loop_
_entity.id
_entity.type
_entity.pdbx_description
1 polymer ?
#
loop_
_entity_poly.entity_id
_entity_poly.type
_entity_poly.pdbx_seq_one_letter_code
_entity_poly.pdbx_strand_id
1 'polypeptide(L)'
;MNKKAITAIAAVLALPMAASAGPDDDTLVINEEIEMVTKTAAPAHIADVIDEVMSGWHFRKDETQSLQMDDFENPAMIFVDQAIDTWNTAEGSEGKSCASCHDDAEDSMAGVRAVYPKWNEAAGEVRTLNMQINDCRENQMGAEKWKYSGGKMAAMEALISVQSRGMPVNVAIDGPAQSTWEQGKEMYYTRTGQLELSCANCHEDNYGNMIRADHLSQGQINGFPVYRLKNTKLNTAHARFKGCIRDTRAETYKPGSAEFVALELYVASRGNGLSVEAPSVRN
;
A
#
# COMPACT_ATOMS: atom_id res chain seq x y z
N MET A 1 42.03 42.95 -52.97
CA MET A 1 41.56 43.01 -51.57
C MET A 1 40.55 41.90 -51.33
N ASN A 2 40.97 40.86 -50.60
CA ASN A 2 40.17 39.69 -50.23
C ASN A 2 39.02 40.10 -49.29
N LYS A 3 37.77 39.77 -49.65
CA LYS A 3 36.65 39.78 -48.70
C LYS A 3 36.33 38.32 -48.33
N LYS A 4 36.77 37.89 -47.15
CA LYS A 4 36.33 36.63 -46.56
C LYS A 4 34.92 36.83 -45.99
N ALA A 5 33.94 36.10 -46.50
CA ALA A 5 32.62 36.00 -45.89
C ALA A 5 32.73 35.17 -44.61
N ILE A 6 32.38 35.76 -43.48
CA ILE A 6 32.27 35.08 -42.20
C ILE A 6 30.81 34.61 -42.10
N THR A 7 30.60 33.31 -42.31
CA THR A 7 29.33 32.65 -42.06
C THR A 7 29.20 32.45 -40.55
N ALA A 8 28.30 33.19 -39.91
CA ALA A 8 27.95 32.98 -38.51
C ALA A 8 27.03 31.75 -38.41
N ILE A 9 27.57 30.63 -37.91
CA ILE A 9 26.77 29.47 -37.51
C ILE A 9 26.21 29.80 -36.13
N ALA A 10 24.91 30.12 -36.06
CA ALA A 10 24.19 30.19 -34.79
C ALA A 10 24.02 28.76 -34.27
N ALA A 11 24.84 28.38 -33.29
CA ALA A 11 24.64 27.14 -32.54
C ALA A 11 23.38 27.31 -31.67
N VAL A 12 22.29 26.67 -32.06
CA VAL A 12 21.13 26.50 -31.18
C VAL A 12 21.56 25.54 -30.08
N LEU A 13 21.86 26.09 -28.91
CA LEU A 13 21.99 25.32 -27.67
C LEU A 13 20.60 24.77 -27.33
N ALA A 14 20.34 23.52 -27.71
CA ALA A 14 19.24 22.76 -27.16
C ALA A 14 19.55 22.55 -25.67
N LEU A 15 18.93 23.37 -24.81
CA LEU A 15 18.85 23.08 -23.38
C LEU A 15 18.18 21.69 -23.24
N PRO A 16 18.78 20.73 -22.53
CA PRO A 16 18.07 19.52 -22.20
C PRO A 16 16.86 19.94 -21.36
N MET A 17 15.66 19.80 -21.92
CA MET A 17 14.46 19.70 -21.10
C MET A 17 14.73 18.55 -20.15
N ALA A 18 14.88 18.85 -18.86
CA ALA A 18 14.72 17.84 -17.83
C ALA A 18 13.31 17.29 -18.04
N ALA A 19 13.21 16.12 -18.67
CA ALA A 19 11.96 15.38 -18.74
C ALA A 19 11.59 15.11 -17.28
N SER A 20 10.61 15.85 -16.77
CA SER A 20 10.00 15.55 -15.50
C SER A 20 9.38 14.18 -15.64
N ALA A 21 10.00 13.16 -15.04
CA ALA A 21 9.42 11.83 -14.93
C ALA A 21 8.26 11.92 -13.93
N GLY A 22 7.19 12.61 -14.31
CA GLY A 22 5.95 12.62 -13.53
C GLY A 22 5.30 11.23 -13.53
N PRO A 23 4.27 11.02 -12.72
CA PRO A 23 3.45 9.82 -12.82
C PRO A 23 2.88 9.70 -14.25
N ASP A 24 2.86 8.49 -14.82
CA ASP A 24 2.23 8.24 -16.11
C ASP A 24 0.70 8.37 -16.03
N ASP A 25 0.03 8.36 -17.19
CA ASP A 25 -1.43 8.43 -17.32
C ASP A 25 -2.04 7.10 -17.80
N ASP A 26 -1.33 5.99 -17.60
CA ASP A 26 -1.79 4.68 -18.06
C ASP A 26 -3.02 4.21 -17.26
N THR A 27 -3.85 3.37 -17.87
CA THR A 27 -5.05 2.82 -17.20
C THR A 27 -4.77 1.40 -16.75
N LEU A 28 -4.98 1.13 -15.46
CA LEU A 28 -4.90 -0.22 -14.92
C LEU A 28 -6.25 -0.92 -15.06
N VAL A 29 -6.29 -1.95 -15.91
CA VAL A 29 -7.39 -2.92 -15.99
C VAL A 29 -6.83 -4.29 -15.66
N ILE A 30 -7.29 -4.88 -14.56
CA ILE A 30 -6.82 -6.21 -14.11
C ILE A 30 -7.64 -7.29 -14.81
N ASN A 31 -6.96 -8.28 -15.39
CA ASN A 31 -7.51 -9.41 -16.14
C ASN A 31 -8.44 -8.97 -17.28
N GLU A 32 -8.23 -7.78 -17.85
CA GLU A 32 -9.12 -7.15 -18.85
C GLU A 32 -10.59 -6.94 -18.38
N GLU A 33 -10.86 -7.11 -17.09
CA GLU A 33 -12.21 -7.13 -16.53
C GLU A 33 -12.44 -6.07 -15.46
N ILE A 34 -11.45 -5.83 -14.59
CA ILE A 34 -11.59 -4.94 -13.43
C ILE A 34 -10.88 -3.62 -13.72
N GLU A 35 -11.63 -2.61 -14.13
CA GLU A 35 -11.13 -1.25 -14.25
C GLU A 35 -10.85 -0.64 -12.88
N MET A 36 -9.61 -0.18 -12.67
CA MET A 36 -9.14 0.30 -11.38
C MET A 36 -9.12 1.82 -11.32
N VAL A 37 -9.65 2.39 -10.22
CA VAL A 37 -9.48 3.81 -9.92
C VAL A 37 -8.07 4.02 -9.34
N THR A 38 -7.12 4.38 -10.20
CA THR A 38 -5.71 4.59 -9.83
C THR A 38 -5.30 6.06 -9.72
N LYS A 39 -6.16 6.98 -10.15
CA LYS A 39 -6.09 8.42 -9.86
C LYS A 39 -7.48 8.94 -9.48
N THR A 40 -7.57 9.79 -8.46
CA THR A 40 -8.83 10.46 -8.09
C THR A 40 -8.56 11.70 -7.27
N ALA A 41 -9.55 12.59 -7.15
CA ALA A 41 -9.45 13.79 -6.33
C ALA A 41 -9.05 13.43 -4.89
N ALA A 42 -8.17 14.23 -4.29
CA ALA A 42 -7.71 13.98 -2.94
C ALA A 42 -8.88 14.04 -1.93
N PRO A 43 -8.91 13.14 -0.93
CA PRO A 43 -9.86 13.22 0.17
C PRO A 43 -9.82 14.58 0.88
N ALA A 44 -10.98 15.05 1.33
CA ALA A 44 -11.15 16.40 1.90
C ALA A 44 -10.14 16.76 3.01
N HIS A 45 -9.69 15.79 3.82
CA HIS A 45 -8.76 16.02 4.92
C HIS A 45 -7.29 16.27 4.49
N ILE A 46 -6.96 16.02 3.21
CA ILE A 46 -5.64 16.31 2.61
C ILE A 46 -5.74 17.17 1.33
N ALA A 47 -6.93 17.64 0.94
CA ALA A 47 -7.12 18.43 -0.28
C ALA A 47 -6.38 19.78 -0.26
N ASP A 48 -5.99 20.28 0.92
CA ASP A 48 -5.19 21.50 1.06
C ASP A 48 -3.68 21.29 0.75
N VAL A 49 -3.21 20.04 0.68
CA VAL A 49 -1.80 19.71 0.46
C VAL A 49 -1.55 18.95 -0.85
N ILE A 50 -2.53 18.20 -1.35
CA ILE A 50 -2.46 17.42 -2.59
C ILE A 50 -3.82 17.54 -3.30
N ASP A 51 -3.81 17.84 -4.61
CA ASP A 51 -5.05 17.97 -5.39
C ASP A 51 -5.62 16.60 -5.83
N GLU A 52 -4.73 15.67 -6.20
CA GLU A 52 -5.06 14.35 -6.73
C GLU A 52 -4.24 13.27 -6.04
N VAL A 53 -4.91 12.21 -5.59
CA VAL A 53 -4.25 11.02 -5.05
C VAL A 53 -4.06 9.99 -6.15
N MET A 54 -2.87 9.38 -6.16
CA MET A 54 -2.46 8.46 -7.21
C MET A 54 -1.90 7.17 -6.62
N SER A 55 -2.24 6.05 -7.25
CA SER A 55 -1.65 4.75 -6.97
C SER A 55 -0.14 4.80 -7.13
N GLY A 56 0.56 4.01 -6.32
CA GLY A 56 1.97 3.74 -6.54
C GLY A 56 2.24 3.07 -7.91
N TRP A 57 1.25 2.51 -8.59
CA TRP A 57 1.42 1.89 -9.90
C TRP A 57 1.93 2.87 -10.97
N HIS A 58 1.42 4.12 -10.99
CA HIS A 58 1.81 5.20 -11.92
C HIS A 58 3.24 5.71 -11.80
N PHE A 59 3.98 5.26 -10.79
CA PHE A 59 5.36 5.66 -10.57
C PHE A 59 6.33 4.53 -10.93
N ARG A 60 5.81 3.42 -11.47
CA ARG A 60 6.58 2.26 -11.89
C ARG A 60 6.92 2.42 -13.37
N LYS A 61 7.76 1.53 -13.87
CA LYS A 61 8.00 1.43 -15.31
C LYS A 61 6.96 0.49 -15.91
N ASP A 62 6.72 0.63 -17.21
CA ASP A 62 5.78 -0.17 -17.99
C ASP A 62 5.97 -1.67 -17.74
N GLU A 63 7.22 -2.16 -17.67
CA GLU A 63 7.49 -3.58 -17.46
C GLU A 63 7.14 -4.07 -16.04
N THR A 64 7.07 -3.18 -15.06
CA THR A 64 6.58 -3.51 -13.71
C THR A 64 5.07 -3.33 -13.62
N GLN A 65 4.52 -2.38 -14.37
CA GLN A 65 3.07 -2.13 -14.43
C GLN A 65 2.34 -3.31 -15.05
N SER A 66 2.89 -3.86 -16.15
CA SER A 66 2.30 -5.01 -16.85
C SER A 66 2.12 -6.23 -15.94
N LEU A 67 3.06 -6.47 -15.01
CA LEU A 67 3.01 -7.58 -14.06
C LEU A 67 1.81 -7.53 -13.09
N GLN A 68 1.10 -6.40 -12.98
CA GLN A 68 -0.12 -6.29 -12.17
C GLN A 68 -1.40 -6.36 -13.00
N MET A 69 -1.31 -6.27 -14.33
CA MET A 69 -2.48 -6.24 -15.22
C MET A 69 -3.09 -7.62 -15.44
N ASP A 70 -2.34 -8.69 -15.22
CA ASP A 70 -2.79 -10.08 -15.35
C ASP A 70 -2.36 -10.88 -14.11
N ASP A 71 -3.32 -11.54 -13.46
CA ASP A 71 -3.08 -12.41 -12.30
C ASP A 71 -2.15 -13.57 -12.61
N PHE A 72 -2.10 -14.04 -13.86
CA PHE A 72 -1.16 -15.06 -14.30
C PHE A 72 0.29 -14.55 -14.32
N GLU A 73 0.50 -13.26 -14.64
CA GLU A 73 1.82 -12.64 -14.62
C GLU A 73 2.21 -12.14 -13.22
N ASN A 74 1.23 -11.87 -12.36
CA ASN A 74 1.45 -11.35 -11.03
C ASN A 74 2.04 -12.41 -10.09
N PRO A 75 3.34 -12.31 -9.72
CA PRO A 75 4.00 -13.31 -8.87
C PRO A 75 3.45 -13.35 -7.44
N ALA A 76 2.61 -12.38 -7.06
CA ALA A 76 1.92 -12.38 -5.78
C ALA A 76 0.84 -13.47 -5.69
N MET A 77 0.24 -13.86 -6.82
CA MET A 77 -0.93 -14.76 -6.85
C MET A 77 -0.58 -16.17 -6.37
N ILE A 78 0.67 -16.59 -6.51
CA ILE A 78 1.17 -17.84 -5.90
C ILE A 78 0.93 -17.88 -4.38
N PHE A 79 1.07 -16.73 -3.69
CA PHE A 79 0.83 -16.67 -2.25
C PHE A 79 -0.65 -16.58 -1.91
N VAL A 80 -1.47 -16.04 -2.82
CA VAL A 80 -2.93 -16.08 -2.70
C VAL A 80 -3.41 -17.54 -2.78
N ASP A 81 -2.94 -18.30 -3.75
CA ASP A 81 -3.27 -19.73 -3.88
C ASP A 81 -2.86 -20.53 -2.64
N GLN A 82 -1.64 -20.32 -2.12
CA GLN A 82 -1.18 -20.93 -0.87
C GLN A 82 -2.05 -20.53 0.34
N ALA A 83 -2.59 -19.31 0.33
CA ALA A 83 -3.49 -18.86 1.38
C ALA A 83 -4.89 -19.49 1.24
N ILE A 84 -5.35 -19.84 0.04
CA ILE A 84 -6.60 -20.60 -0.16
C ILE A 84 -6.48 -21.98 0.49
N ASP A 85 -5.34 -22.67 0.32
CA ASP A 85 -5.08 -23.92 1.04
C ASP A 85 -5.10 -23.71 2.56
N THR A 86 -4.49 -22.61 3.02
CA THR A 86 -4.45 -22.26 4.45
C THR A 86 -5.85 -21.94 5.00
N TRP A 87 -6.69 -21.25 4.23
CA TRP A 87 -8.07 -20.89 4.57
C TRP A 87 -8.94 -22.12 4.83
N ASN A 88 -8.71 -23.18 4.05
CA ASN A 88 -9.43 -24.44 4.12
C ASN A 88 -8.84 -25.43 5.13
N THR A 89 -7.59 -25.22 5.58
CA THR A 89 -6.90 -26.14 6.48
C THR A 89 -7.37 -25.95 7.93
N ALA A 90 -7.81 -27.04 8.57
CA ALA A 90 -8.10 -27.03 9.99
C ALA A 90 -6.79 -26.92 10.81
N GLU A 91 -6.72 -25.95 11.73
CA GLU A 91 -5.58 -25.72 12.62
C GLU A 91 -6.06 -25.41 14.05
N GLY A 92 -5.16 -25.59 15.02
CA GLY A 92 -5.41 -25.27 16.44
C GLY A 92 -6.17 -26.33 17.21
N SER A 93 -6.36 -26.10 18.52
CA SER A 93 -7.02 -27.05 19.42
C SER A 93 -8.49 -27.29 19.08
N GLU A 94 -9.14 -26.33 18.42
CA GLU A 94 -10.56 -26.41 18.09
C GLU A 94 -10.81 -27.20 16.80
N GLY A 95 -9.77 -27.58 16.06
CA GLY A 95 -9.89 -28.35 14.82
C GLY A 95 -10.68 -27.63 13.72
N LYS A 96 -10.66 -26.29 13.73
CA LYS A 96 -11.40 -25.44 12.80
C LYS A 96 -10.49 -24.83 11.74
N SER A 97 -11.06 -24.53 10.58
CA SER A 97 -10.44 -23.71 9.53
C SER A 97 -11.14 -22.36 9.42
N CYS A 98 -10.58 -21.41 8.67
CA CYS A 98 -11.27 -20.16 8.36
C CYS A 98 -12.60 -20.44 7.64
N ALA A 99 -12.57 -21.32 6.64
CA ALA A 99 -13.74 -21.75 5.88
C ALA A 99 -14.84 -22.37 6.76
N SER A 100 -14.49 -23.05 7.86
CA SER A 100 -15.51 -23.67 8.73
C SER A 100 -16.42 -22.67 9.46
N CYS A 101 -16.04 -21.39 9.53
CA CYS A 101 -16.84 -20.32 10.11
C CYS A 101 -17.27 -19.25 9.10
N HIS A 102 -16.48 -19.05 8.05
CA HIS A 102 -16.67 -17.98 7.07
C HIS A 102 -17.07 -18.47 5.68
N ASP A 103 -17.18 -19.78 5.45
CA ASP A 103 -17.42 -20.36 4.12
C ASP A 103 -16.34 -19.92 3.10
N ASP A 104 -16.72 -19.71 1.84
CA ASP A 104 -15.79 -19.30 0.79
C ASP A 104 -15.25 -17.88 1.03
N ALA A 105 -13.95 -17.67 0.80
CA ALA A 105 -13.32 -16.37 0.98
C ALA A 105 -13.83 -15.33 -0.03
N GLU A 106 -14.10 -15.74 -1.28
CA GLU A 106 -14.56 -14.87 -2.36
C GLU A 106 -15.86 -14.15 -1.98
N ASP A 107 -16.82 -14.91 -1.45
CA ASP A 107 -18.11 -14.38 -1.02
C ASP A 107 -18.02 -13.65 0.33
N SER A 108 -17.38 -14.29 1.32
CA SER A 108 -17.45 -13.80 2.71
C SER A 108 -16.55 -12.60 2.99
N MET A 109 -15.47 -12.44 2.22
CA MET A 109 -14.47 -11.38 2.43
C MET A 109 -14.60 -10.23 1.43
N ALA A 110 -15.59 -10.27 0.54
CA ALA A 110 -15.90 -9.18 -0.37
C ALA A 110 -16.10 -7.86 0.39
N GLY A 111 -15.37 -6.81 -0.03
CA GLY A 111 -15.42 -5.48 0.59
C GLY A 111 -14.75 -5.35 1.96
N VAL A 112 -14.25 -6.43 2.57
CA VAL A 112 -13.61 -6.36 3.89
C VAL A 112 -12.38 -5.46 3.83
N ARG A 113 -11.50 -5.64 2.83
CA ARG A 113 -10.24 -4.87 2.78
C ARG A 113 -10.46 -3.37 2.58
N ALA A 114 -11.52 -2.99 1.86
CA ALA A 114 -11.81 -1.59 1.50
C ALA A 114 -12.03 -0.68 2.71
N VAL A 115 -12.48 -1.24 3.83
CA VAL A 115 -12.87 -0.47 5.03
C VAL A 115 -11.93 -0.66 6.23
N TYR A 116 -10.83 -1.42 6.10
CA TYR A 116 -9.85 -1.62 7.17
C TYR A 116 -8.60 -0.74 7.00
N PRO A 117 -7.97 -0.25 8.10
CA PRO A 117 -8.35 -0.45 9.52
C PRO A 117 -9.67 0.20 9.93
N LYS A 118 -10.37 -0.37 10.92
CA LYS A 118 -11.64 0.17 11.43
C LYS A 118 -11.83 -0.04 12.92
N TRP A 119 -12.72 0.76 13.51
CA TRP A 119 -13.18 0.57 14.88
C TRP A 119 -13.85 -0.80 15.06
N ASN A 120 -13.47 -1.52 16.11
CA ASN A 120 -14.10 -2.76 16.53
C ASN A 120 -14.79 -2.55 17.89
N GLU A 121 -16.12 -2.59 17.89
CA GLU A 121 -16.93 -2.33 19.09
C GLU A 121 -16.66 -3.32 20.22
N ALA A 122 -16.45 -4.60 19.90
CA ALA A 122 -16.21 -5.63 20.90
C ALA A 122 -14.85 -5.46 21.61
N ALA A 123 -13.84 -4.96 20.88
CA ALA A 123 -12.51 -4.72 21.39
C ALA A 123 -12.34 -3.31 21.99
N GLY A 124 -13.20 -2.36 21.63
CA GLY A 124 -13.08 -0.96 22.06
C GLY A 124 -11.83 -0.28 21.51
N GLU A 125 -11.36 -0.69 20.32
CA GLU A 125 -10.16 -0.15 19.68
C GLU A 125 -10.28 -0.23 18.14
N VAL A 126 -9.46 0.55 17.43
CA VAL A 126 -9.24 0.36 16.00
C VAL A 126 -8.41 -0.90 15.79
N ARG A 127 -8.88 -1.79 14.91
CA ARG A 127 -8.16 -3.01 14.53
C ARG A 127 -7.79 -2.99 13.05
N THR A 128 -6.59 -3.47 12.76
CA THR A 128 -6.15 -3.79 11.40
C THR A 128 -6.66 -5.16 10.98
N LEU A 129 -6.54 -5.49 9.69
CA LEU A 129 -6.91 -6.81 9.21
C LEU A 129 -6.05 -7.92 9.86
N ASN A 130 -4.75 -7.69 10.00
CA ASN A 130 -3.81 -8.63 10.61
C ASN A 130 -4.12 -8.89 12.10
N MET A 131 -4.65 -7.88 12.82
CA MET A 131 -5.14 -8.07 14.18
C MET A 131 -6.35 -9.01 14.20
N GLN A 132 -7.32 -8.82 13.29
CA GLN A 132 -8.51 -9.68 13.24
C GLN A 132 -8.17 -11.12 12.85
N ILE A 133 -7.25 -11.32 11.90
CA ILE A 133 -6.78 -12.66 11.52
C ILE A 133 -6.20 -13.35 12.77
N ASN A 134 -5.33 -12.68 13.52
CA ASN A 134 -4.73 -13.28 14.72
C ASN A 134 -5.73 -13.45 15.88
N ASP A 135 -6.75 -12.59 15.98
CA ASP A 135 -7.83 -12.73 16.96
C ASP A 135 -8.66 -14.00 16.67
N CYS A 136 -9.06 -14.23 15.41
CA CYS A 136 -9.73 -15.47 15.02
C CYS A 136 -8.87 -16.70 15.28
N ARG A 137 -7.57 -16.64 14.95
CA ARG A 137 -6.64 -17.76 15.20
C ARG A 137 -6.56 -18.13 16.67
N GLU A 138 -6.35 -17.15 17.55
CA GLU A 138 -6.19 -17.42 18.98
C GLU A 138 -7.53 -17.80 19.62
N ASN A 139 -8.59 -17.03 19.36
CA ASN A 139 -9.83 -17.10 20.14
C ASN A 139 -10.91 -18.01 19.52
N GLN A 140 -10.86 -18.30 18.21
CA GLN A 140 -11.85 -19.16 17.54
C GLN A 140 -11.28 -20.51 17.12
N MET A 141 -9.98 -20.58 16.81
CA MET A 141 -9.31 -21.80 16.37
C MET A 141 -8.44 -22.44 17.46
N GLY A 142 -8.07 -21.69 18.51
CA GLY A 142 -7.09 -22.16 19.50
C GLY A 142 -5.72 -22.44 18.87
N ALA A 143 -5.35 -21.65 17.86
CA ALA A 143 -4.11 -21.76 17.12
C ALA A 143 -3.13 -20.65 17.52
N GLU A 144 -1.82 -20.91 17.37
CA GLU A 144 -0.82 -19.89 17.62
C GLU A 144 -0.95 -18.70 16.66
N LYS A 145 -0.75 -17.49 17.21
CA LYS A 145 -0.67 -16.26 16.42
C LYS A 145 0.43 -16.36 15.38
N TRP A 146 0.12 -15.94 14.16
CA TRP A 146 1.16 -15.71 13.17
C TRP A 146 1.94 -14.45 13.50
N LYS A 147 3.22 -14.44 13.08
CA LYS A 147 4.03 -13.23 13.10
C LYS A 147 3.34 -12.15 12.26
N TYR A 148 3.12 -10.97 12.84
CA TYR A 148 2.33 -9.88 12.25
C TYR A 148 2.75 -9.48 10.82
N SER A 149 4.06 -9.44 10.57
CA SER A 149 4.65 -9.19 9.23
C SER A 149 5.32 -10.43 8.64
N GLY A 150 4.87 -11.62 9.03
CA GLY A 150 5.36 -12.90 8.52
C GLY A 150 4.66 -13.32 7.22
N GLY A 151 5.26 -14.27 6.49
CA GLY A 151 4.76 -14.73 5.20
C GLY A 151 3.33 -15.29 5.24
N LYS A 152 3.01 -16.14 6.23
CA LYS A 152 1.64 -16.68 6.41
C LYS A 152 0.60 -15.58 6.58
N MET A 153 0.91 -14.57 7.40
CA MET A 153 0.02 -13.43 7.61
C MET A 153 -0.13 -12.61 6.33
N ALA A 154 0.97 -12.29 5.64
CA ALA A 154 0.93 -11.53 4.40
C ALA A 154 0.16 -12.25 3.28
N ALA A 155 0.28 -13.57 3.19
CA ALA A 155 -0.46 -14.39 2.23
C ALA A 155 -1.97 -14.40 2.53
N MET A 156 -2.36 -14.59 3.80
CA MET A 156 -3.78 -14.51 4.20
C MET A 156 -4.37 -13.11 4.01
N GLU A 157 -3.60 -12.06 4.34
CA GLU A 157 -3.96 -10.67 4.08
C GLU A 157 -4.16 -10.44 2.57
N ALA A 158 -3.34 -11.04 1.70
CA ALA A 158 -3.49 -10.97 0.26
C ALA A 158 -4.77 -11.67 -0.22
N LEU A 159 -5.05 -12.88 0.28
CA LEU A 159 -6.29 -13.61 -0.04
C LEU A 159 -7.54 -12.84 0.38
N ILE A 160 -7.55 -12.18 1.53
CA ILE A 160 -8.72 -11.38 1.93
C ILE A 160 -8.81 -10.12 1.07
N SER A 161 -7.66 -9.52 0.74
CA SER A 161 -7.63 -8.26 0.00
C SER A 161 -8.05 -8.40 -1.46
N VAL A 162 -7.70 -9.52 -2.10
CA VAL A 162 -8.00 -9.77 -3.51
C VAL A 162 -9.50 -9.80 -3.80
N GLN A 163 -10.33 -10.16 -2.81
CA GLN A 163 -11.80 -10.18 -2.87
C GLN A 163 -12.44 -8.80 -2.88
N SER A 164 -11.65 -7.75 -2.62
CA SER A 164 -12.12 -6.36 -2.64
C SER A 164 -11.53 -5.57 -3.80
N ARG A 165 -10.84 -6.21 -4.76
CA ARG A 165 -10.24 -5.49 -5.90
C ARG A 165 -11.28 -4.68 -6.67
N GLY A 166 -10.86 -3.50 -7.11
CA GLY A 166 -11.72 -2.53 -7.80
C GLY A 166 -12.58 -1.68 -6.85
N MET A 167 -12.94 -2.17 -5.66
CA MET A 167 -13.72 -1.40 -4.70
C MET A 167 -12.91 -0.22 -4.13
N PRO A 168 -13.53 0.95 -3.92
CA PRO A 168 -12.81 2.11 -3.39
C PRO A 168 -12.43 1.90 -1.93
N VAL A 169 -11.18 2.21 -1.58
CA VAL A 169 -10.76 2.35 -0.18
C VAL A 169 -11.62 3.44 0.46
N ASN A 170 -12.20 3.12 1.62
CA ASN A 170 -13.11 3.99 2.33
C ASN A 170 -13.04 3.73 3.84
N VAL A 171 -11.90 4.08 4.45
CA VAL A 171 -11.74 3.97 5.91
C VAL A 171 -12.37 5.17 6.62
N ALA A 172 -13.04 4.91 7.75
CA ALA A 172 -13.62 5.95 8.59
C ALA A 172 -12.52 6.64 9.41
N ILE A 173 -12.58 7.98 9.47
CA ILE A 173 -11.56 8.81 10.14
C ILE A 173 -12.13 9.61 11.32
N ASP A 174 -13.42 9.47 11.59
CA ASP A 174 -14.17 10.22 12.58
C ASP A 174 -14.79 9.28 13.64
N GLY A 175 -15.63 9.85 14.50
CA GLY A 175 -16.29 9.12 15.58
C GLY A 175 -15.26 8.39 16.46
N PRO A 176 -15.45 7.09 16.74
CA PRO A 176 -14.54 6.36 17.62
C PRO A 176 -13.15 6.09 17.01
N ALA A 177 -12.96 6.29 15.70
CA ALA A 177 -11.66 6.16 15.05
C ALA A 177 -10.81 7.45 15.11
N GLN A 178 -11.42 8.59 15.46
CA GLN A 178 -10.81 9.92 15.35
C GLN A 178 -9.47 10.03 16.08
N SER A 179 -9.41 9.62 17.35
CA SER A 179 -8.17 9.75 18.14
C SER A 179 -7.03 8.90 17.57
N THR A 180 -7.33 7.72 17.04
CA THR A 180 -6.34 6.87 16.38
C THR A 180 -5.88 7.48 15.06
N TRP A 181 -6.79 8.08 14.29
CA TRP A 181 -6.45 8.78 13.05
C TRP A 181 -5.58 10.02 13.31
N GLU A 182 -5.90 10.82 14.33
CA GLU A 182 -5.11 12.00 14.73
C GLU A 182 -3.69 11.63 15.16
N GLN A 183 -3.52 10.54 15.91
CA GLN A 183 -2.20 10.01 16.25
C GLN A 183 -1.42 9.58 14.99
N GLY A 184 -2.07 8.91 14.05
CA GLY A 184 -1.47 8.51 12.78
C GLY A 184 -1.02 9.72 11.94
N LYS A 185 -1.83 10.78 11.94
CA LYS A 185 -1.50 12.06 11.30
C LYS A 185 -0.26 12.69 11.91
N GLU A 186 -0.20 12.80 13.25
CA GLU A 186 0.96 13.34 13.95
C GLU A 186 2.24 12.58 13.57
N MET A 187 2.16 11.25 13.55
CA MET A 187 3.29 10.41 13.16
C MET A 187 3.74 10.63 11.71
N TYR A 188 2.79 10.76 10.77
CA TYR A 188 3.11 10.95 9.35
C TYR A 188 3.95 12.23 9.09
N TYR A 189 3.69 13.28 9.87
CA TYR A 189 4.39 14.57 9.79
C TYR A 189 5.58 14.70 10.75
N THR A 190 5.77 13.75 11.67
CA THR A 190 6.89 13.76 12.60
C THR A 190 8.20 13.43 11.89
N ARG A 191 9.20 14.28 12.05
CA ARG A 191 10.57 14.03 11.57
C ARG A 191 11.27 13.07 12.52
N THR A 192 11.76 11.96 11.99
CA THR A 192 12.43 10.91 12.79
C THR A 192 13.89 10.75 12.41
N GLY A 193 14.67 10.23 13.36
CA GLY A 193 16.03 9.75 13.13
C GLY A 193 17.07 10.84 12.90
N GLN A 194 18.32 10.41 12.69
CA GLN A 194 19.44 11.34 12.44
C GLN A 194 19.26 12.13 11.13
N LEU A 195 18.47 11.63 10.18
CA LEU A 195 18.24 12.30 8.92
C LEU A 195 17.13 13.37 9.01
N GLU A 196 16.40 13.46 10.12
CA GLU A 196 15.33 14.44 10.36
C GLU A 196 14.26 14.47 9.24
N LEU A 197 13.81 13.29 8.81
CA LEU A 197 12.81 13.15 7.74
C LEU A 197 11.50 12.58 8.27
N SER A 198 10.38 13.10 7.77
CA SER A 198 9.02 12.57 7.97
C SER A 198 8.54 11.80 6.73
N CYS A 199 7.39 11.14 6.82
CA CYS A 199 6.75 10.53 5.64
C CYS A 199 6.43 11.59 4.59
N ALA A 200 5.88 12.73 5.03
CA ALA A 200 5.52 13.87 4.17
C ALA A 200 6.72 14.42 3.39
N ASN A 201 7.92 14.47 3.99
CA ASN A 201 9.09 15.02 3.28
C ASN A 201 9.46 14.24 2.01
N CYS A 202 9.15 12.94 1.95
CA CYS A 202 9.39 12.14 0.75
C CYS A 202 8.13 11.99 -0.12
N HIS A 203 6.97 11.82 0.50
CA HIS A 203 5.75 11.35 -0.16
C HIS A 203 4.67 12.42 -0.35
N GLU A 204 4.88 13.62 0.15
CA GLU A 204 4.03 14.79 -0.06
C GLU A 204 4.82 15.91 -0.73
N ASP A 205 5.99 16.25 -0.18
CA ASP A 205 6.84 17.33 -0.70
C ASP A 205 7.61 16.93 -1.97
N ASN A 206 7.81 15.63 -2.22
CA ASN A 206 8.77 15.12 -3.21
C ASN A 206 8.27 13.93 -4.05
N TYR A 207 6.97 13.61 -4.05
CA TYR A 207 6.47 12.62 -5.01
C TYR A 207 6.71 13.12 -6.45
N GLY A 208 6.98 12.21 -7.38
CA GLY A 208 7.42 12.55 -8.75
C GLY A 208 8.93 12.76 -8.89
N ASN A 209 9.66 12.97 -7.79
CA ASN A 209 11.12 13.09 -7.84
C ASN A 209 11.81 11.72 -7.74
N MET A 210 13.08 11.68 -8.17
CA MET A 210 13.94 10.50 -8.03
C MET A 210 14.79 10.59 -6.76
N ILE A 211 14.70 9.58 -5.90
CA ILE A 211 15.69 9.34 -4.85
C ILE A 211 16.63 8.23 -5.31
N ARG A 212 17.78 8.64 -5.86
CA ARG A 212 18.67 7.74 -6.63
C ARG A 212 17.91 7.11 -7.81
N ALA A 213 17.65 5.81 -7.76
CA ALA A 213 16.98 5.06 -8.82
C ALA A 213 15.49 4.79 -8.53
N ASP A 214 14.99 5.19 -7.36
CA ASP A 214 13.60 4.99 -6.96
C ASP A 214 12.78 6.25 -7.28
N HIS A 215 11.72 6.07 -8.07
CA HIS A 215 10.74 7.11 -8.38
C HIS A 215 9.74 7.25 -7.21
N LEU A 216 9.76 8.38 -6.50
CA LEU A 216 8.94 8.59 -5.31
C LEU A 216 7.47 8.68 -5.67
N SER A 217 6.64 7.78 -5.13
CA SER A 217 5.18 7.91 -5.16
C SER A 217 4.66 8.68 -3.95
N GLN A 218 3.35 8.88 -3.88
CA GLN A 218 2.66 9.45 -2.71
C GLN A 218 2.64 8.53 -1.47
N GLY A 219 3.29 7.36 -1.52
CA GLY A 219 3.38 6.45 -0.37
C GLY A 219 2.06 5.79 0.04
N GLN A 220 1.10 5.68 -0.88
CA GLN A 220 -0.21 5.04 -0.67
C GLN A 220 -0.10 3.55 -0.29
N ILE A 221 -1.11 3.03 0.41
CA ILE A 221 -1.18 1.63 0.85
C ILE A 221 -2.37 0.83 0.30
N ASN A 222 -3.10 1.36 -0.70
CA ASN A 222 -4.24 0.69 -1.33
C ASN A 222 -3.89 -0.65 -2.01
N GLY A 223 -2.63 -0.83 -2.43
CA GLY A 223 -2.12 -2.05 -3.04
C GLY A 223 -1.44 -3.03 -2.06
N PHE A 224 -1.51 -2.80 -0.75
CA PHE A 224 -0.91 -3.70 0.25
C PHE A 224 -1.85 -4.84 0.66
N PRO A 225 -1.33 -6.06 0.86
CA PRO A 225 0.10 -6.44 0.84
C PRO A 225 0.71 -6.45 -0.57
N VAL A 226 1.98 -6.06 -0.68
CA VAL A 226 2.65 -5.82 -1.96
C VAL A 226 3.74 -6.85 -2.22
N TYR A 227 3.76 -7.43 -3.42
CA TYR A 227 4.91 -8.20 -3.90
C TYR A 227 6.01 -7.25 -4.36
N ARG A 228 7.20 -7.39 -3.79
CA ARG A 228 8.35 -6.58 -4.17
C ARG A 228 9.37 -7.38 -4.98
N LEU A 229 9.63 -6.93 -6.19
CA LEU A 229 10.61 -7.53 -7.10
C LEU A 229 11.99 -7.64 -6.44
N LYS A 230 12.39 -6.65 -5.63
CA LYS A 230 13.67 -6.66 -4.89
C LYS A 230 13.85 -7.85 -3.94
N ASN A 231 12.80 -8.32 -3.29
CA ASN A 231 12.91 -9.34 -2.23
C ASN A 231 12.03 -10.58 -2.43
N THR A 232 11.40 -10.67 -3.59
CA THR A 232 10.67 -11.85 -4.10
C THR A 232 9.66 -12.42 -3.11
N LYS A 233 8.93 -11.54 -2.40
CA LYS A 233 7.89 -11.93 -1.44
C LYS A 233 6.88 -10.81 -1.22
N LEU A 234 5.76 -11.17 -0.60
CA LEU A 234 4.79 -10.21 -0.06
C LEU A 234 5.36 -9.43 1.13
N ASN A 235 5.02 -8.14 1.19
CA ASN A 235 5.37 -7.24 2.28
C ASN A 235 4.09 -6.56 2.79
N THR A 236 3.88 -6.56 4.11
CA THR A 236 2.74 -5.90 4.76
C THR A 236 3.02 -4.41 4.99
N ALA A 237 1.96 -3.61 5.18
CA ALA A 237 2.09 -2.16 5.40
C ALA A 237 3.00 -1.85 6.60
N HIS A 238 2.81 -2.54 7.72
CA HIS A 238 3.65 -2.38 8.92
C HIS A 238 5.12 -2.78 8.70
N ALA A 239 5.41 -3.77 7.83
CA ALA A 239 6.78 -4.09 7.47
C ALA A 239 7.43 -2.95 6.68
N ARG A 240 6.65 -2.27 5.83
CA ARG A 240 7.08 -1.10 5.08
C ARG A 240 7.33 0.09 5.99
N PHE A 241 6.38 0.42 6.87
CA PHE A 241 6.52 1.52 7.85
C PHE A 241 7.76 1.35 8.72
N LYS A 242 7.97 0.13 9.24
CA LYS A 242 9.18 -0.21 10.01
C LYS A 242 10.45 0.15 9.26
N GLY A 243 10.52 -0.24 7.98
CA GLY A 243 11.65 0.05 7.10
C GLY A 243 11.83 1.54 6.85
N CYS A 244 10.75 2.27 6.53
CA CYS A 244 10.80 3.71 6.25
C CYS A 244 11.39 4.49 7.44
N ILE A 245 10.90 4.25 8.66
CA ILE A 245 11.40 4.94 9.85
C ILE A 245 12.85 4.53 10.15
N ARG A 246 13.17 3.24 10.08
CA ARG A 246 14.56 2.75 10.26
C ARG A 246 15.52 3.44 9.28
N ASP A 247 15.11 3.65 8.04
CA ASP A 247 15.95 4.20 6.99
C ASP A 247 16.18 5.73 7.16
N THR A 248 15.44 6.39 8.05
CA THR A 248 15.78 7.73 8.58
C THR A 248 16.90 7.70 9.63
N ARG A 249 17.44 6.52 9.93
CA ARG A 249 18.38 6.22 11.02
C ARG A 249 17.77 6.44 12.42
N ALA A 250 16.49 6.09 12.57
CA ALA A 250 15.78 6.11 13.85
C ALA A 250 15.68 4.70 14.47
N GLU A 251 15.45 4.65 15.78
CA GLU A 251 14.75 3.50 16.37
C GLU A 251 13.31 3.46 15.84
N THR A 252 12.81 2.27 15.53
CA THR A 252 11.53 2.09 14.83
C THR A 252 10.53 1.33 15.69
N TYR A 253 9.25 1.47 15.39
CA TYR A 253 8.17 0.80 16.12
C TYR A 253 8.02 -0.67 15.70
N LYS A 254 7.29 -1.43 16.53
CA LYS A 254 7.05 -2.85 16.27
C LYS A 254 5.81 -3.00 15.38
N PRO A 255 5.85 -3.87 14.33
CA PRO A 255 4.65 -4.24 13.60
C PRO A 255 3.55 -4.73 14.55
N GLY A 256 2.39 -4.07 14.49
CA GLY A 256 1.23 -4.35 15.32
C GLY A 256 1.17 -3.54 16.61
N SER A 257 2.10 -2.59 16.82
CA SER A 257 2.00 -1.63 17.91
C SER A 257 0.93 -0.57 17.61
N ALA A 258 0.40 0.08 18.66
CA ALA A 258 -0.63 1.11 18.54
C ALA A 258 -0.21 2.24 17.58
N GLU A 259 1.08 2.60 17.57
CA GLU A 259 1.64 3.62 16.69
C GLU A 259 1.52 3.23 15.20
N PHE A 260 1.82 1.98 14.85
CA PHE A 260 1.65 1.53 13.46
C PHE A 260 0.20 1.28 13.08
N VAL A 261 -0.67 0.87 14.01
CA VAL A 261 -2.12 0.81 13.74
C VAL A 261 -2.67 2.21 13.42
N ALA A 262 -2.27 3.22 14.20
CA ALA A 262 -2.62 4.62 13.96
C ALA A 262 -2.10 5.11 12.61
N LEU A 263 -0.83 4.84 12.30
CA LEU A 263 -0.23 5.21 11.02
C LEU A 263 -0.89 4.48 9.84
N GLU A 264 -1.27 3.21 9.98
CA GLU A 264 -1.98 2.45 8.94
C GLU A 264 -3.34 3.10 8.64
N LEU A 265 -4.11 3.46 9.68
CA LEU A 265 -5.40 4.14 9.49
C LEU A 265 -5.23 5.48 8.77
N TYR A 266 -4.28 6.31 9.21
CA TYR A 266 -4.05 7.61 8.58
C TYR A 266 -3.60 7.46 7.12
N VAL A 267 -2.61 6.60 6.84
CA VAL A 267 -2.10 6.40 5.48
C VAL A 267 -3.13 5.71 4.57
N ALA A 268 -3.98 4.83 5.10
CA ALA A 268 -5.13 4.29 4.34
C ALA A 268 -6.08 5.42 3.93
N SER A 269 -6.40 6.34 4.85
CA SER A 269 -7.33 7.43 4.59
C SER A 269 -6.85 8.41 3.51
N ARG A 270 -5.52 8.61 3.39
CA ARG A 270 -4.91 9.41 2.31
C ARG A 270 -5.15 8.83 0.92
N GLY A 271 -5.50 7.55 0.83
CA GLY A 271 -5.86 6.88 -0.42
C GLY A 271 -7.35 6.61 -0.57
N ASN A 272 -8.21 7.17 0.29
CA ASN A 272 -9.66 7.00 0.16
C ASN A 272 -10.11 7.42 -1.25
N GLY A 273 -10.92 6.57 -1.89
CA GLY A 273 -11.36 6.75 -3.28
C GLY A 273 -10.51 6.00 -4.31
N LEU A 274 -9.24 5.70 -4.05
CA LEU A 274 -8.48 4.78 -4.89
C LEU A 274 -9.02 3.35 -4.72
N SER A 275 -8.99 2.54 -5.78
CA SER A 275 -9.37 1.13 -5.68
C SER A 275 -8.41 0.35 -4.80
N VAL A 276 -8.92 -0.65 -4.09
CA VAL A 276 -8.10 -1.70 -3.48
C VAL A 276 -7.40 -2.46 -4.59
N GLU A 277 -6.07 -2.49 -4.57
CA GLU A 277 -5.23 -3.06 -5.64
C GLU A 277 -4.54 -4.37 -5.25
N ALA A 278 -4.71 -4.79 -4.00
CA ALA A 278 -3.88 -5.83 -3.44
C ALA A 278 -4.24 -7.24 -3.97
N PRO A 279 -3.23 -8.12 -4.15
CA PRO A 279 -1.81 -7.83 -3.97
C PRO A 279 -1.16 -7.15 -5.18
N SER A 280 -0.56 -5.97 -4.95
CA SER A 280 0.09 -5.18 -6.02
C SER A 280 1.54 -5.63 -6.30
N VAL A 281 2.11 -5.22 -7.43
CA VAL A 281 3.52 -5.47 -7.81
C VAL A 281 4.32 -4.16 -7.78
N ARG A 282 5.43 -4.10 -7.06
CA ARG A 282 6.31 -2.91 -6.95
C ARG A 282 7.80 -3.28 -6.92
N ASN A 283 8.69 -2.29 -7.02
CA ASN A 283 10.15 -2.43 -6.90
C ASN A 283 10.62 -2.89 -5.52
#